data_AF-A0A1F9CYU4-F1
#
_entry.id   AF-A0A1F9CYU4-F1
#
_cell.length_a   1.000
_cell.length_b   1.000
_cell.length_c   1.000
_cell.angle_alpha   90.00
_cell.angle_beta   90.00
_cell.angle_gamma   90.00
#
_symmetry.space_group_name_H-M   'P 1'
#
loop_
_entity.id
_entity.type
_entity.pdbx_description
1 polymer ?
#
loop_
_entity_poly.entity_id
_entity_poly.type
_entity_poly.pdbx_seq_one_letter_code
_entity_poly.pdbx_strand_id
1 'polypeptide(L)'
;MTHRERLMAAVSHRQPDKVPIDLGGTRDSTIVVEVYERLKKHFRIEGENKLCDRMMQVVEVDKNILGSNKTIKSHQIYISARRLPLMIYPPLL
;
A
#
# COMPACT_ATOMS: atom_id res chain seq x y z
N MET A 1 13.10 12.94 -11.32
CA MET A 1 13.42 11.55 -10.94
C MET A 1 12.22 10.65 -11.14
N THR A 2 12.42 9.38 -11.51
CA THR A 2 11.40 8.32 -11.47
C THR A 2 11.05 7.95 -10.02
N HIS A 3 9.96 7.20 -9.78
CA HIS A 3 9.59 6.76 -8.43
C HIS A 3 10.69 5.87 -7.82
N ARG A 4 11.26 4.96 -8.62
CA ARG A 4 12.39 4.11 -8.19
C ARG A 4 13.64 4.93 -7.88
N GLU A 5 14.00 5.90 -8.73
CA GLU A 5 15.13 6.80 -8.47
C GLU A 5 14.95 7.58 -7.17
N ARG A 6 13.74 8.10 -6.91
CA ARG A 6 13.42 8.78 -5.64
C ARG A 6 13.62 7.88 -4.44
N LEU A 7 13.07 6.67 -4.49
CA LEU A 7 13.18 5.71 -3.39
C LEU A 7 14.65 5.35 -3.14
N MET A 8 15.42 5.09 -4.20
CA MET A 8 16.85 4.82 -4.07
C MET A 8 17.66 6.01 -3.53
N ALA A 9 17.30 7.25 -3.92
CA ALA A 9 17.92 8.45 -3.38
C ALA A 9 17.66 8.58 -1.88
N ALA A 10 16.40 8.44 -1.45
CA ALA A 10 16.00 8.52 -0.04
C ALA A 10 16.68 7.44 0.82
N VAL A 11 16.70 6.18 0.36
CA VAL A 11 17.40 5.07 1.03
C VAL A 11 18.91 5.31 1.09
N SER A 12 19.48 5.99 0.08
CA SER A 12 20.89 6.39 0.09
C SER A 12 21.15 7.68 0.87
N HIS A 13 20.19 8.19 1.66
CA HIS A 13 20.27 9.48 2.38
C HIS A 13 20.62 10.69 1.49
N ARG A 14 20.21 10.64 0.21
CA ARG A 14 20.32 11.73 -0.75
C ARG A 14 18.96 12.40 -0.94
N GLN A 15 18.94 13.74 -1.06
CA GLN A 15 17.71 14.51 -1.21
C GLN A 15 17.02 14.16 -2.55
N PRO A 16 15.80 13.58 -2.54
CA PRO A 16 15.02 13.35 -3.75
C PRO A 16 14.34 14.64 -4.24
N ASP A 17 13.90 14.65 -5.50
CA ASP A 17 13.15 15.77 -6.09
C ASP A 17 11.78 16.01 -5.43
N LYS A 18 11.24 15.01 -4.74
CA LYS A 18 10.11 15.10 -3.80
C LYS A 18 10.12 13.91 -2.84
N VAL A 19 9.40 14.02 -1.73
CA VAL A 19 9.24 12.93 -0.75
C VAL A 19 8.62 11.70 -1.44
N PRO A 20 9.23 10.50 -1.33
CA PRO A 20 8.62 9.26 -1.81
C PRO A 20 7.34 8.97 -1.03
N ILE A 21 6.27 8.60 -1.74
CA ILE A 21 5.00 8.16 -1.14
C ILE A 21 4.92 6.64 -1.31
N ASP A 22 4.71 5.91 -0.22
CA ASP A 22 4.43 4.47 -0.23
C ASP A 22 2.97 4.25 0.14
N LEU A 23 2.18 3.75 -0.81
CA LEU A 23 0.78 3.41 -0.65
C LEU A 23 0.50 2.10 -1.39
N GLY A 24 0.58 0.98 -0.68
CA GLY A 24 0.05 -0.29 -1.16
C GLY A 24 0.98 -1.07 -2.09
N GLY A 25 2.16 -1.46 -1.61
CA GLY A 25 2.97 -2.50 -2.26
C GLY A 25 2.26 -3.88 -2.29
N THR A 26 1.33 -4.13 -1.36
CA THR A 26 0.50 -5.34 -1.30
C THR A 26 -0.96 -4.97 -0.97
N ARG A 27 -1.87 -5.96 -1.05
CA ARG A 27 -3.27 -5.77 -0.61
C ARG A 27 -3.39 -5.51 0.89
N ASP A 28 -2.40 -5.95 1.67
CA ASP A 28 -2.41 -5.91 3.14
C ASP A 28 -1.70 -4.66 3.69
N SER A 29 -0.89 -3.98 2.86
CA SER A 29 -0.15 -2.75 3.21
C SER A 29 -0.65 -1.50 2.49
N THR A 30 -1.86 -1.55 1.92
CA THR A 30 -2.53 -0.37 1.37
C THR A 30 -3.19 0.46 2.48
N ILE A 31 -4.09 1.36 2.11
CA ILE A 31 -4.74 2.32 3.00
C ILE A 31 -6.14 1.86 3.40
N VAL A 32 -6.55 2.16 4.64
CA VAL A 32 -7.91 1.91 5.12
C VAL A 32 -8.92 2.87 4.49
N VAL A 33 -10.15 2.38 4.28
CA VAL A 33 -11.21 3.08 3.54
C VAL A 33 -11.50 4.48 4.07
N GLU A 34 -11.57 4.65 5.38
CA GLU A 34 -11.88 5.94 6.01
C GLU A 34 -10.81 7.01 5.69
N VAL A 35 -9.54 6.65 5.82
CA VAL A 35 -8.43 7.57 5.52
C VAL A 35 -8.38 7.86 4.03
N TYR A 36 -8.65 6.86 3.20
CA TYR A 36 -8.70 7.03 1.76
C TYR A 36 -9.79 8.00 1.29
N GLU A 37 -10.96 7.99 1.91
CA GLU A 37 -12.03 8.96 1.59
C GLU A 37 -11.62 10.39 1.88
N ARG A 38 -10.91 10.61 3.00
CA ARG A 38 -10.35 11.93 3.34
C ARG A 38 -9.28 12.35 2.33
N LEU A 39 -8.46 11.42 1.88
CA LEU A 39 -7.44 11.65 0.85
C LEU A 39 -8.07 12.01 -0.50
N LYS A 40 -9.10 11.28 -0.94
CA LYS A 40 -9.86 11.59 -2.16
C LYS A 40 -10.46 12.99 -2.09
N LYS A 41 -11.06 13.36 -0.95
CA LYS A 41 -11.62 14.71 -0.76
C LYS A 41 -10.55 15.80 -0.89
N HIS A 42 -9.36 15.58 -0.35
CA HIS A 42 -8.24 16.53 -0.47
C HIS A 42 -7.81 16.73 -1.93
N PHE A 43 -7.73 15.64 -2.70
CA PHE A 43 -7.35 15.68 -4.11
C PHE A 43 -8.52 15.93 -5.08
N ARG A 44 -9.74 16.10 -4.57
CA ARG A 44 -10.98 16.26 -5.37
C ARG A 44 -11.20 15.11 -6.37
N ILE A 45 -10.95 13.88 -5.90
CA ILE A 45 -11.16 12.66 -6.68
C ILE A 45 -12.52 12.07 -6.33
N GLU A 46 -13.30 11.80 -7.36
CA GLU A 46 -14.62 11.18 -7.25
C GLU A 46 -14.55 9.70 -7.67
N GLY A 47 -15.57 8.93 -7.29
CA GLY A 47 -15.69 7.50 -7.60
C GLY A 47 -15.75 6.61 -6.37
N GLU A 48 -16.14 5.36 -6.60
CA GLU A 48 -16.37 4.37 -5.55
C GLU A 48 -15.07 3.81 -4.97
N ASN A 49 -15.13 3.40 -3.71
CA ASN A 49 -14.03 2.71 -3.05
C ASN A 49 -14.09 1.21 -3.35
N LYS A 50 -13.06 0.70 -4.02
CA LYS A 50 -12.92 -0.73 -4.23
C LYS A 50 -12.15 -1.35 -3.07
N LEU A 51 -12.84 -2.11 -2.22
CA LEU A 51 -12.19 -2.82 -1.13
C LEU A 51 -11.27 -3.93 -1.66
N CYS A 52 -10.02 -3.90 -1.23
CA CYS A 52 -9.06 -4.99 -1.39
C CYS A 52 -9.37 -6.12 -0.43
N ASP A 53 -9.71 -5.82 0.82
CA ASP A 53 -10.10 -6.82 1.82
C ASP A 53 -11.16 -6.22 2.75
N ARG A 54 -12.25 -6.97 2.96
CA ARG A 54 -13.39 -6.49 3.77
C ARG A 54 -13.09 -6.51 5.26
N MET A 55 -12.35 -7.50 5.74
CA MET A 55 -12.02 -7.65 7.15
C MET A 55 -11.04 -6.57 7.59
N MET A 56 -10.03 -6.28 6.76
CA MET A 56 -9.05 -5.23 7.03
C MET A 56 -9.53 -3.83 6.67
N GLN A 57 -10.67 -3.72 5.95
CA GLN A 57 -11.24 -2.46 5.47
C GLN A 57 -10.28 -1.62 4.62
N VAL A 58 -9.44 -2.29 3.83
CA VAL A 58 -8.41 -1.67 3.00
C VAL A 58 -8.85 -1.57 1.54
N VAL A 59 -8.41 -0.53 0.83
CA VAL A 59 -8.87 -0.21 -0.54
C VAL A 59 -7.78 -0.25 -1.60
N GLU A 60 -8.20 -0.46 -2.85
CA GLU A 60 -7.37 -0.22 -4.04
C GLU A 60 -7.24 1.29 -4.26
N VAL A 61 -6.02 1.81 -4.25
CA VAL A 61 -5.72 3.24 -4.39
C VAL A 61 -5.83 3.67 -5.86
N ASP A 62 -6.53 4.76 -6.12
CA ASP A 62 -6.65 5.33 -7.47
C ASP A 62 -5.28 5.78 -7.98
N LYS A 63 -4.99 5.44 -9.24
CA LYS A 63 -3.77 5.83 -9.95
C LYS A 63 -3.57 7.35 -9.98
N ASN A 64 -4.65 8.12 -9.95
CA ASN A 64 -4.62 9.59 -9.91
C ASN A 64 -3.96 10.12 -8.63
N ILE A 65 -4.02 9.38 -7.52
CA ILE A 65 -3.35 9.72 -6.25
C ILE A 65 -1.84 9.43 -6.33
N LEU A 66 -1.46 8.39 -7.07
CA LEU A 66 -0.07 7.91 -7.18
C LEU A 66 0.76 8.68 -8.22
N GLY A 67 0.11 9.43 -9.11
CA GLY A 67 0.74 10.17 -10.21
C GLY A 67 0.95 9.32 -11.46
N SER A 68 1.00 9.98 -12.62
CA SER A 68 0.73 9.46 -13.97
C SER A 68 1.67 8.37 -14.54
N ASN A 69 2.53 7.71 -13.75
CA ASN A 69 3.47 6.72 -14.29
C ASN A 69 3.51 5.42 -13.46
N LYS A 70 2.77 4.45 -14.00
CA LYS A 70 2.99 3.01 -13.99
C LYS A 70 2.88 2.27 -12.67
N THR A 71 1.85 1.42 -12.65
CA THR A 71 1.93 0.00 -12.33
C THR A 71 2.76 -0.30 -11.10
N ILE A 72 2.16 -0.09 -9.93
CA ILE A 72 2.39 -1.03 -8.84
C ILE A 72 1.91 -2.37 -9.38
N LYS A 73 2.81 -3.12 -10.04
CA LYS A 73 2.58 -4.55 -10.18
C LYS A 73 2.56 -5.01 -8.74
N SER A 74 1.37 -5.34 -8.25
CA SER A 74 1.17 -6.18 -7.08
C SER A 74 1.86 -7.52 -7.37
N HIS A 75 3.20 -7.54 -7.37
CA HIS A 75 3.92 -8.78 -7.26
C HIS A 75 3.63 -9.22 -5.84
N GLN A 76 2.62 -10.07 -5.75
CA GLN A 76 2.45 -10.92 -4.59
C GLN A 76 3.74 -11.72 -4.47
N ILE A 77 4.68 -11.19 -3.71
CA ILE A 77 5.73 -12.02 -3.13
C ILE A 77 5.00 -12.74 -2.00
N TYR A 78 4.31 -13.82 -2.36
CA TYR A 78 4.09 -14.92 -1.45
C TYR A 78 5.50 -15.37 -1.04
N ILE A 79 6.02 -14.81 0.06
CA ILE A 79 7.03 -15.53 0.82
C ILE A 79 6.27 -16.77 1.28
N SER A 80 6.49 -17.87 0.57
CA SER A 80 6.13 -19.21 1.01
C SER A 80 6.72 -19.36 2.41
N ALA A 81 5.91 -19.05 3.42
CA ALA A 81 6.11 -19.51 4.76
C ALA A 81 5.98 -21.03 4.64
N ARG A 82 7.13 -21.68 4.43
CA ARG A 82 7.26 -23.13 4.51
C ARG A 82 6.67 -23.53 5.85
N ARG A 83 5.46 -24.08 5.81
CA ARG A 83 4.90 -25.08 6.72
C ARG A 83 5.49 -25.02 8.14
N LEU A 84 5.26 -23.92 8.85
CA LEU A 84 5.37 -23.94 10.30
C LEU A 84 4.00 -24.35 10.82
N PRO A 85 3.90 -25.44 11.62
CA PRO A 85 2.63 -25.85 12.18
C PRO A 85 2.08 -24.72 13.05
N LEU A 86 0.82 -24.36 12.82
CA LEU A 86 0.02 -23.51 13.67
C LEU A 86 0.05 -24.07 15.10
N MET A 87 0.90 -23.47 15.94
CA MET A 87 0.90 -23.73 17.37
C MET A 87 -0.29 -22.95 17.96
N ILE A 88 -1.43 -23.63 18.07
CA ILE A 88 -2.60 -23.12 18.77
C ILE A 88 -2.22 -23.06 20.26
N TYR A 89 -2.04 -21.85 20.80
CA TYR A 89 -2.00 -21.66 22.25
C TYR A 89 -3.42 -21.77 22.79
N PRO A 90 -3.71 -22.68 23.74
CA PRO A 90 -4.98 -22.69 24.43
C PRO A 90 -5.10 -21.47 25.36
N PRO A 91 -6.32 -20.98 25.63
CA PRO A 91 -6.52 -19.89 26.58
C PRO A 91 -6.11 -20.35 27.98
N LEU A 92 -5.32 -19.53 28.66
CA LEU A 92 -4.98 -19.69 30.06
C LEU A 92 -6.28 -19.66 30.89
N LEU A 93 -6.57 -20.77 31.57
CA LEU A 93 -7.48 -20.85 32.71
C LEU A 93 -6.64 -21.10 33.96
#